data_AF-A0A0R2SXL2-F1
#
_entry.id   AF-A0A0R2SXL2-F1
#
_cell.length_a   1.000
_cell.length_b   1.000
_cell.length_c   1.000
_cell.angle_alpha   90.00
_cell.angle_beta   90.00
_cell.angle_gamma   90.00
#
_symmetry.space_group_name_H-M   'P 1'
#
loop_
_entity.id
_entity.type
_entity.pdbx_description
1 polymer ?
#
loop_
_entity_poly.entity_id
_entity_poly.type
_entity_poly.pdbx_seq_one_letter_code
_entity_poly.pdbx_strand_id
1 'polypeptide(L)'
;MNIGKEYASFLNQFEWNYFITCRTPYSIYTMTVRNWITKLLQKTSKVEQVFYVSERDKGDYNNIHVHMLIGTNTDITYKEIKYGMGNISVGDYQPIYDSETVCKYVTKHIGKDVDYDIIFKS
;
A
#
# COMPACT_ATOMS: atom_id res chain seq x y z
N MET A 1 16.13 5.21 -18.49
CA MET A 1 14.76 5.10 -17.95
C MET A 1 14.81 5.28 -16.46
N ASN A 2 13.95 6.13 -15.92
CA ASN A 2 13.77 6.21 -14.47
C ASN A 2 12.50 5.40 -14.16
N ILE A 3 12.68 4.10 -13.94
CA ILE A 3 11.58 3.12 -13.77
C ILE A 3 10.58 3.62 -12.72
N GLY A 4 11.05 4.22 -11.62
CA GLY A 4 10.17 4.80 -10.61
C GLY A 4 9.26 5.90 -11.15
N LYS A 5 9.77 6.82 -11.98
CA LYS A 5 8.94 7.88 -12.59
C LYS A 5 7.91 7.32 -13.57
N GLU A 6 8.30 6.36 -14.39
CA GLU A 6 7.40 5.72 -15.36
C GLU A 6 6.30 4.92 -14.63
N TYR A 7 6.66 4.20 -13.57
CA TYR A 7 5.69 3.48 -12.75
C TYR A 7 4.80 4.42 -11.94
N ALA A 8 5.30 5.58 -11.50
CA ALA A 8 4.48 6.62 -10.88
C ALA A 8 3.41 7.12 -11.86
N SER A 9 3.79 7.38 -13.12
CA SER A 9 2.84 7.78 -14.16
C SER A 9 1.81 6.69 -14.46
N PHE A 10 2.20 5.41 -14.41
CA PHE A 10 1.27 4.28 -14.51
C PHE A 10 0.29 4.23 -13.33
N LEU A 11 0.78 4.30 -12.08
CA LEU A 11 -0.09 4.28 -10.89
C LEU A 11 -1.04 5.47 -10.86
N ASN A 12 -0.62 6.64 -11.35
CA ASN A 12 -1.44 7.84 -11.36
C ASN A 12 -2.63 7.76 -12.36
N GLN A 13 -2.74 6.69 -13.15
CA GLN A 13 -3.91 6.42 -14.00
C GLN A 13 -5.10 5.85 -13.21
N PHE A 14 -4.87 5.38 -11.99
CA PHE A 14 -5.91 4.83 -11.11
C PHE A 14 -6.36 5.86 -10.08
N GLU A 15 -7.59 5.69 -9.60
CA GLU A 15 -8.10 6.47 -8.47
C GLU A 15 -7.61 5.87 -7.15
N TRP A 16 -6.93 6.69 -6.36
CA TRP A 16 -6.45 6.35 -5.02
C TRP A 16 -7.06 7.30 -4.00
N ASN A 17 -7.64 6.74 -2.93
CA ASN A 17 -8.37 7.51 -1.93
C ASN A 17 -7.56 7.65 -0.63
N TYR A 18 -6.81 6.60 -0.26
CA TYR A 18 -6.06 6.58 0.99
C TYR A 18 -4.64 6.09 0.80
N PHE A 19 -3.73 6.73 1.52
CA PHE A 19 -2.37 6.27 1.76
C PHE A 19 -2.30 5.72 3.19
N ILE A 20 -1.65 4.57 3.36
CA ILE A 20 -1.40 3.99 4.68
C ILE A 20 0.02 3.44 4.77
N THR A 21 0.55 3.39 6.00
CA THR A 21 1.81 2.70 6.31
C THR A 21 1.53 1.54 7.26
N CYS A 22 1.81 0.32 6.84
CA CYS A 22 1.64 -0.88 7.65
C CYS A 22 2.97 -1.33 8.26
N ARG A 23 2.93 -1.69 9.55
CA ARG A 23 4.09 -2.20 10.30
C ARG A 23 3.68 -3.40 11.15
N THR A 24 4.65 -4.24 11.49
CA THR A 24 4.45 -5.41 12.34
C THR A 24 5.74 -5.72 13.09
N PRO A 25 5.65 -6.26 14.33
CA PRO A 25 6.84 -6.74 15.05
C PRO A 25 7.45 -8.00 14.43
N TYR A 26 6.75 -8.65 13.50
CA TYR A 26 7.20 -9.84 12.78
C TYR A 26 7.78 -9.49 11.41
N SER A 27 8.69 -10.32 10.91
CA SER A 27 9.25 -10.18 9.56
C SER A 27 8.17 -10.12 8.49
N ILE A 28 8.31 -9.18 7.56
CA ILE A 28 7.41 -9.02 6.41
C ILE A 28 8.05 -9.70 5.20
N TYR A 29 7.29 -10.58 4.57
CA TYR A 29 7.63 -11.22 3.30
C TYR A 29 6.53 -10.93 2.28
N THR A 30 6.80 -11.18 1.00
CA THR A 30 5.84 -10.98 -0.10
C THR A 30 4.46 -11.60 0.18
N MET A 31 4.43 -12.84 0.70
CA MET A 31 3.16 -13.51 1.03
C MET A 31 2.46 -12.92 2.25
N THR A 32 3.19 -12.33 3.19
CA THR A 32 2.61 -11.64 4.35
C THR A 32 1.73 -10.49 3.89
N VAL A 33 2.25 -9.64 2.99
CA VAL A 33 1.54 -8.47 2.48
C VAL A 33 0.36 -8.88 1.60
N ARG A 34 0.56 -9.82 0.67
CA ARG A 34 -0.50 -10.36 -0.17
C ARG A 34 -1.65 -10.96 0.65
N ASN A 35 -1.36 -11.65 1.75
CA ASN A 35 -2.38 -12.19 2.65
C ASN A 35 -3.19 -11.08 3.35
N TRP A 36 -2.56 -9.97 3.74
CA TRP A 36 -3.28 -8.83 4.31
C TRP A 36 -4.24 -8.21 3.30
N ILE A 37 -3.75 -7.96 2.08
CA ILE A 37 -4.54 -7.35 1.00
C ILE A 37 -5.68 -8.29 0.59
N THR A 38 -5.40 -9.59 0.43
CA THR A 38 -6.43 -10.59 0.11
C THR A 38 -7.54 -10.61 1.16
N LYS A 39 -7.18 -10.60 2.46
CA LYS A 39 -8.17 -10.50 3.55
C LYS A 39 -8.98 -9.22 3.49
N LEU A 40 -8.33 -8.08 3.21
CA LEU A 40 -9.02 -6.80 3.06
C LEU A 40 -10.05 -6.88 1.92
N LEU A 41 -9.62 -7.25 0.72
CA LEU A 41 -10.48 -7.33 -0.47
C LEU A 41 -11.65 -8.32 -0.31
N GLN A 42 -11.43 -9.43 0.40
CA GLN A 42 -12.47 -10.42 0.71
C GLN A 42 -13.47 -9.93 1.76
N LYS A 43 -13.03 -9.15 2.75
CA LYS A 43 -13.88 -8.71 3.87
C LYS A 43 -14.68 -7.45 3.60
N THR A 44 -14.25 -6.59 2.67
CA THR A 44 -14.94 -5.35 2.37
C THR A 44 -15.26 -5.22 0.89
N SER A 45 -16.49 -4.81 0.57
CA SER A 45 -16.90 -4.40 -0.79
C SER A 45 -16.39 -3.01 -1.18
N LYS A 46 -15.87 -2.24 -0.22
CA LYS A 46 -15.50 -0.84 -0.40
C LYS A 46 -14.18 -0.62 -1.14
N VAL A 47 -13.28 -1.60 -1.06
CA VAL A 47 -11.94 -1.52 -1.66
C VAL A 47 -11.94 -2.24 -3.00
N GLU A 48 -11.45 -1.56 -4.04
CA GLU A 48 -11.43 -2.04 -5.42
C GLU A 48 -10.03 -2.44 -5.87
N GLN A 49 -9.02 -1.68 -5.43
CA GLN A 49 -7.62 -1.96 -5.74
C GLN A 49 -6.71 -1.54 -4.58
N VAL A 50 -5.59 -2.25 -4.46
CA VAL A 50 -4.51 -1.90 -3.54
C VAL A 50 -3.18 -2.01 -4.27
N PHE A 51 -2.41 -0.93 -4.26
CA PHE A 51 -0.99 -0.98 -4.57
C PHE A 51 -0.20 -1.07 -3.26
N TYR A 52 0.88 -1.84 -3.23
CA TYR A 52 1.81 -1.87 -2.10
C TYR A 52 3.26 -1.81 -2.54
N VAL A 53 4.12 -1.28 -1.66
CA VAL A 53 5.58 -1.39 -1.75
C VAL A 53 6.16 -1.66 -0.36
N SER A 54 7.09 -2.60 -0.27
CA SER A 54 7.81 -2.97 0.95
C SER A 54 9.16 -2.27 0.97
N GLU A 55 9.36 -1.36 1.92
CA GLU A 55 10.58 -0.56 2.06
C GLU A 55 11.27 -0.89 3.39
N ARG A 56 12.61 -0.81 3.41
CA ARG A 56 13.38 -0.88 4.67
C ARG A 56 13.13 0.38 5.48
N ASP A 57 12.92 0.23 6.78
CA ASP A 57 12.79 1.39 7.66
C ASP A 57 14.14 2.14 7.73
N LYS A 58 14.09 3.47 7.68
CA LYS A 58 15.30 4.32 7.72
C LYS A 58 16.00 4.24 9.08
N GLY A 59 15.25 4.01 10.15
CA GLY A 59 15.78 3.88 11.53
C GLY A 59 16.20 2.47 11.90
N ASP A 60 15.67 1.45 11.20
CA ASP A 60 15.98 0.04 11.42
C ASP A 60 16.01 -0.71 10.07
N TYR A 61 17.20 -0.84 9.50
CA TYR A 61 17.41 -1.47 8.20
C TYR A 61 17.06 -2.97 8.18
N ASN A 62 16.90 -3.61 9.34
CA ASN A 62 16.47 -4.99 9.44
C ASN A 62 14.95 -5.13 9.44
N ASN A 63 14.23 -4.01 9.57
CA ASN A 63 12.78 -3.97 9.60
C ASN A 63 12.22 -3.43 8.27
N ILE A 64 11.10 -4.01 7.87
CA ILE A 64 10.39 -3.66 6.65
C ILE A 64 9.08 -3.02 7.07
N HIS A 65 8.73 -1.91 6.43
CA HIS A 65 7.40 -1.32 6.50
C HIS A 65 6.79 -1.32 5.10
N VAL A 66 5.47 -1.28 5.04
CA VAL A 66 4.74 -1.38 3.77
C VAL A 66 3.94 -0.10 3.58
N HIS A 67 4.20 0.61 2.48
CA HIS A 67 3.31 1.67 2.04
C HIS A 67 2.23 1.08 1.14
N MET A 68 0.99 1.49 1.33
CA MET A 68 -0.11 1.07 0.45
C MET A 68 -0.92 2.27 -0.03
N LEU A 69 -1.34 2.20 -1.29
CA LEU A 69 -2.39 3.04 -1.86
C LEU A 69 -3.66 2.22 -1.95
N ILE A 70 -4.76 2.76 -1.45
CA ILE A 70 -6.05 2.09 -1.38
C ILE A 70 -7.02 2.86 -2.28
N GLY A 71 -7.49 2.20 -3.34
CA GLY A 71 -8.59 2.66 -4.19
C GLY A 71 -9.91 2.09 -3.69
N THR A 72 -10.90 2.96 -3.52
CA THR A 72 -12.19 2.64 -2.90
C THR A 72 -13.35 3.26 -3.67
N ASN A 73 -14.46 2.54 -3.80
CA ASN A 73 -15.71 3.09 -4.35
C ASN A 73 -16.54 3.87 -3.33
N THR A 74 -16.22 3.78 -2.05
CA THR A 74 -16.87 4.53 -0.97
C THR A 74 -15.92 4.71 0.19
N ASP A 75 -16.18 5.74 1.00
CA ASP A 75 -15.41 6.02 2.21
C ASP A 75 -15.27 4.78 3.11
N ILE A 76 -14.03 4.50 3.47
CA ILE A 76 -13.65 3.48 4.44
C ILE A 76 -12.99 4.18 5.63
N THR A 77 -13.10 3.60 6.82
CA THR A 77 -12.45 4.14 8.02
C THR A 77 -11.15 3.40 8.33
N TYR A 78 -10.28 4.05 9.11
CA TYR A 78 -9.11 3.43 9.70
C TYR A 78 -9.41 2.07 10.36
N LYS A 79 -10.50 1.99 11.13
CA LYS A 79 -10.89 0.77 11.85
C LYS A 79 -11.27 -0.35 10.89
N GLU A 80 -12.00 -0.03 9.82
CA GLU A 80 -12.38 -1.00 8.79
C GLU A 80 -11.16 -1.52 8.03
N ILE A 81 -10.22 -0.66 7.64
CA ILE A 81 -8.95 -1.07 7.01
C ILE A 81 -8.17 -2.01 7.93
N LYS A 82 -7.95 -1.58 9.18
CA LYS A 82 -7.21 -2.37 10.18
C LYS A 82 -7.84 -3.74 10.40
N TYR A 83 -9.15 -3.80 10.60
CA TYR A 83 -9.88 -5.05 10.81
C TYR A 83 -9.90 -5.93 9.56
N GLY A 84 -10.06 -5.32 8.38
CA GLY A 84 -10.04 -5.97 7.08
C GLY A 84 -8.74 -6.73 6.83
N MET A 85 -7.60 -6.14 7.17
CA MET A 85 -6.28 -6.77 7.04
C MET A 85 -5.93 -7.78 8.14
N GLY A 86 -6.82 -8.01 9.12
CA GLY A 86 -6.59 -8.94 10.23
C GLY A 86 -5.92 -8.32 11.46
N ASN A 87 -6.29 -7.08 11.78
CA ASN A 87 -5.85 -6.33 12.96
C ASN A 87 -4.35 -6.01 13.02
N ILE A 88 -3.71 -5.83 11.85
CA ILE A 88 -2.31 -5.38 11.78
C ILE A 88 -2.15 -3.93 12.25
N SER A 89 -0.91 -3.52 12.52
CA SER A 89 -0.64 -2.11 12.83
C SER A 89 -0.69 -1.28 11.56
N VAL A 90 -1.65 -0.38 11.50
CA VAL A 90 -1.81 0.62 10.45
C VAL A 90 -1.46 1.97 11.05
N GLY A 91 -0.50 2.66 10.44
CA GLY A 91 -0.10 4.04 10.71
C GLY A 91 -0.34 4.91 9.48
N ASP A 92 -0.12 6.22 9.65
CA ASP A 92 -0.23 7.26 8.60
C ASP A 92 -1.47 7.11 7.72
N TYR A 93 -2.61 6.76 8.32
CA TYR A 93 -3.89 6.71 7.60
C TYR A 93 -4.26 8.12 7.15
N GLN A 94 -4.11 8.38 5.85
CA GLN A 94 -4.23 9.71 5.28
C GLN A 94 -5.06 9.66 3.99
N PRO A 95 -6.07 10.54 3.84
CA PRO A 95 -6.71 10.75 2.55
C PRO A 95 -5.71 11.33 1.54
N ILE A 96 -5.80 10.90 0.29
CA ILE A 96 -4.96 11.38 -0.81
C ILE A 96 -5.66 12.54 -1.50
N TYR A 97 -5.06 13.72 -1.46
CA TYR A 97 -5.51 14.90 -2.20
C TYR A 97 -4.66 15.20 -3.45
N ASP A 98 -3.42 14.73 -3.45
CA ASP A 98 -2.47 14.86 -4.56
C ASP A 98 -1.93 13.47 -4.91
N SER A 99 -2.65 12.80 -5.81
CA SER A 99 -2.30 11.45 -6.28
C SER A 99 -0.93 11.44 -6.97
N GLU A 100 -0.57 12.49 -7.70
CA GLU A 100 0.68 12.54 -8.45
C GLU A 100 1.89 12.54 -7.50
N THR A 101 1.85 13.37 -6.46
CA THR A 101 2.92 13.44 -5.46
C THR A 101 3.04 12.14 -4.68
N VAL A 102 1.91 11.54 -4.29
CA VAL A 102 1.91 10.27 -3.54
C VAL A 102 2.40 9.10 -4.41
N CYS A 103 2.00 9.02 -5.67
CA CYS A 103 2.50 8.02 -6.62
C CYS A 103 4.01 8.14 -6.82
N LYS A 104 4.55 9.35 -6.95
CA LYS A 104 6.01 9.57 -7.02
C LYS A 104 6.71 9.14 -5.72
N TYR A 105 6.07 9.36 -4.57
CA TYR A 105 6.62 8.98 -3.28
C TYR A 105 6.77 7.46 -3.13
N VAL A 106 5.70 6.68 -3.39
CA VAL A 106 5.72 5.22 -3.20
C VAL A 106 6.54 4.47 -4.26
N THR A 107 6.90 5.13 -5.36
CA THR A 107 7.67 4.51 -6.45
C THR A 107 9.16 4.87 -6.44
N LYS A 108 9.60 5.73 -5.50
CA LYS A 108 10.97 6.26 -5.40
C LYS A 108 12.07 5.17 -5.32
N HIS A 109 11.72 3.97 -4.86
CA HIS A 109 12.63 2.84 -4.70
C HIS A 109 12.39 1.69 -5.69
N ILE A 110 11.40 1.80 -6.59
CA ILE A 110 11.20 0.78 -7.62
C ILE A 110 12.45 0.67 -8.50
N GLY A 111 12.89 -0.56 -8.74
CA GLY A 111 14.15 -0.88 -9.41
C GLY A 111 15.36 -1.01 -8.46
N LYS A 112 15.16 -0.94 -7.14
CA LYS A 112 16.22 -1.10 -6.11
C LYS A 112 15.98 -2.29 -5.18
N ASP A 113 15.53 -3.42 -5.74
CA ASP A 113 15.27 -4.66 -5.00
C ASP A 113 14.25 -4.48 -3.84
N VAL A 114 13.09 -3.95 -4.20
CA VAL A 114 11.93 -3.79 -3.29
C VAL A 114 10.78 -4.65 -3.80
N ASP A 115 10.01 -5.23 -2.88
CA ASP A 115 8.81 -6.01 -3.20
C ASP A 115 7.61 -5.08 -3.36
N TYR A 116 6.93 -5.13 -4.50
CA TYR A 116 5.75 -4.32 -4.78
C TYR A 116 4.79 -5.07 -5.70
N ASP A 117 3.50 -4.74 -5.61
CA ASP A 117 2.50 -5.24 -6.54
C ASP A 117 1.25 -4.35 -6.53
N ILE A 118 0.42 -4.48 -7.56
CA ILE A 118 -0.93 -3.93 -7.62
C ILE A 118 -1.93 -5.08 -7.68
N ILE A 119 -2.89 -5.08 -6.76
CA ILE A 119 -3.88 -6.15 -6.61
C ILE A 119 -5.27 -5.54 -6.79
N PHE A 120 -5.98 -6.05 -7.78
CA PHE A 120 -7.37 -5.69 -8.05
C PHE A 120 -8.30 -6.69 -7.39
N LYS A 121 -9.45 -6.21 -6.97
CA LYS A 121 -10.54 -7.06 -6.53
C LYS A 121 -11.09 -7.86 -7.72
N SER A 122 -11.16 -9.17 -7.56
CA SER A 122 -11.78 -10.12 -8.50
C SER A 122 -13.29 -10.20 -8.34
#